data_AF-A0A6N9DHH6-F1
#
_entry.id   AF-A0A6N9DHH6-F1
#
_cell.length_a   1.000
_cell.length_b   1.000
_cell.length_c   1.000
_cell.angle_alpha   90.00
_cell.angle_beta   90.00
_cell.angle_gamma   90.00
#
_symmetry.space_group_name_H-M   'P 1'
#
loop_
_entity.id
_entity.type
_entity.pdbx_description
1 polymer ?
#
loop_
_entity_poly.entity_id
_entity_poly.type
_entity_poly.pdbx_seq_one_letter_code
_entity_poly.pdbx_strand_id
1 'polypeptide(L)'
;MDGIKRIIGALLILFSIVIAVQFIAWRLYDSGDVWTVVNYISLVAIALAFYFNLERKRKNETSGDDSVNREYIESNVLYFGTMVLAALFLFNWLNLLVNGAKDVGEEVMHDVVWVVVDVMLIVLMGATGGHLLKGARSD
;
A
#
# COMPACT_ATOMS: atom_id res chain seq x y z
N MET A 1 7.62 7.20 -20.53
CA MET A 1 7.78 6.29 -19.36
C MET A 1 6.44 5.61 -19.03
N ASP A 2 5.48 5.67 -19.95
CA ASP A 2 4.07 5.65 -19.59
C ASP A 2 3.51 4.23 -19.69
N GLY A 3 4.11 3.41 -20.56
CA GLY A 3 3.90 1.96 -20.55
C GLY A 3 4.30 1.31 -19.22
N ILE A 4 5.42 1.71 -18.62
CA ILE A 4 5.88 1.18 -17.32
C ILE A 4 4.93 1.62 -16.20
N LYS A 5 4.58 2.91 -16.15
CA LYS A 5 3.60 3.44 -15.18
C LYS A 5 2.25 2.74 -15.31
N ARG A 6 1.82 2.44 -16.54
CA ARG A 6 0.57 1.72 -16.81
C ARG A 6 0.61 0.28 -16.33
N ILE A 7 1.71 -0.45 -16.59
CA ILE A 7 1.88 -1.84 -16.12
C ILE A 7 1.88 -1.86 -14.58
N ILE A 8 2.68 -1.01 -13.95
CA ILE A 8 2.75 -0.93 -12.48
C ILE A 8 1.38 -0.55 -11.90
N GLY A 9 0.70 0.42 -12.51
CA GLY A 9 -0.65 0.81 -12.08
C GLY A 9 -1.65 -0.34 -12.12
N ALA A 10 -1.63 -1.13 -13.21
CA ALA A 10 -2.47 -2.32 -13.32
C ALA A 10 -2.10 -3.40 -12.28
N LEU A 11 -0.81 -3.62 -12.05
CA LEU A 11 -0.33 -4.58 -11.05
C LEU A 11 -0.73 -4.17 -9.63
N LEU A 12 -0.65 -2.89 -9.28
CA LEU A 12 -1.07 -2.40 -7.95
C LEU A 12 -2.59 -2.55 -7.73
N ILE A 13 -3.41 -2.32 -8.75
CA ILE A 13 -4.85 -2.57 -8.67
C ILE A 13 -5.13 -4.06 -8.53
N LEU A 14 -4.50 -4.90 -9.35
CA LEU A 14 -4.67 -6.35 -9.27
C LEU A 14 -4.28 -6.86 -7.88
N PHE A 15 -3.15 -6.37 -7.36
CA PHE A 15 -2.70 -6.69 -6.01
C PHE A 15 -3.70 -6.25 -4.94
N SER A 16 -4.22 -5.02 -5.03
CA SER A 16 -5.30 -4.53 -4.15
C SER A 16 -6.52 -5.45 -4.13
N ILE A 17 -6.95 -5.93 -5.32
CA ILE A 17 -8.07 -6.86 -5.44
C ILE A 17 -7.73 -8.21 -4.80
N VAL A 18 -6.54 -8.76 -5.06
CA VAL A 18 -6.09 -10.03 -4.48
C VAL A 18 -6.07 -9.95 -2.95
N ILE A 19 -5.52 -8.87 -2.37
CA ILE A 19 -5.52 -8.67 -0.92
C ILE A 19 -6.95 -8.52 -0.39
N ALA A 20 -7.83 -7.80 -1.08
CA ALA A 20 -9.23 -7.66 -0.66
C ALA A 20 -9.96 -9.02 -0.64
N VAL A 21 -9.75 -9.85 -1.67
CA VAL A 21 -10.31 -11.20 -1.72
C VAL A 21 -9.73 -12.06 -0.59
N GLN A 22 -8.41 -12.03 -0.41
CA GLN A 22 -7.74 -12.80 0.65
C GLN A 22 -8.20 -12.39 2.04
N PHE A 23 -8.31 -11.09 2.30
CA PHE A 23 -8.77 -10.51 3.56
C PHE A 23 -10.19 -10.98 3.93
N ILE A 24 -11.08 -11.12 2.94
CA ILE A 24 -12.44 -11.64 3.17
C ILE A 24 -12.42 -13.17 3.32
N ALA A 25 -11.68 -13.84 2.45
CA ALA A 25 -11.65 -15.30 2.35
C ALA A 25 -10.92 -15.98 3.50
N TRP A 26 -10.02 -15.29 4.21
CA TRP A 26 -9.25 -15.84 5.33
C TRP A 26 -10.14 -16.40 6.45
N ARG A 27 -11.38 -15.90 6.59
CA ARG A 27 -12.35 -16.45 7.55
C ARG A 27 -12.89 -17.84 7.18
N LEU A 28 -12.66 -18.28 5.94
CA LEU A 28 -13.24 -19.49 5.37
C LEU A 28 -12.24 -20.65 5.29
N TYR A 29 -10.93 -20.41 5.44
CA TYR A 29 -9.90 -21.46 5.39
C TYR A 29 -8.62 -21.05 6.13
N ASP A 30 -7.89 -22.05 6.63
CA ASP A 30 -6.60 -21.83 7.30
C ASP A 30 -5.48 -21.62 6.25
N SER A 31 -4.83 -20.46 6.28
CA SER A 31 -4.02 -19.93 5.17
C SER A 31 -2.61 -19.48 5.55
N GLY A 32 -2.03 -20.03 6.63
CA GLY A 32 -0.77 -19.57 7.22
C GLY A 32 0.37 -19.29 6.22
N ASP A 33 0.63 -20.21 5.29
CA ASP A 33 1.72 -20.08 4.30
C ASP A 33 1.47 -18.98 3.24
N VAL A 34 0.21 -18.63 2.98
CA VAL A 34 -0.15 -17.60 1.99
C VAL A 34 0.29 -16.22 2.46
N TRP A 35 0.14 -15.94 3.76
CA TRP A 35 0.46 -14.62 4.33
C TRP A 35 1.95 -14.30 4.29
N THR A 36 2.81 -15.31 4.41
CA THR A 36 4.26 -15.12 4.24
C THR A 36 4.60 -14.60 2.84
N VAL A 37 4.05 -15.22 1.80
CA VAL A 37 4.27 -14.79 0.41
C VAL A 37 3.65 -13.42 0.16
N VAL A 38 2.43 -13.20 0.66
CA VAL A 38 1.75 -11.91 0.58
C VAL A 38 2.60 -10.80 1.17
N ASN A 39 3.23 -11.00 2.34
CA ASN A 39 4.05 -9.97 2.97
C ASN A 39 5.26 -9.56 2.10
N TYR A 40 5.96 -10.50 1.46
CA TYR A 40 7.04 -10.15 0.52
C TYR A 40 6.54 -9.32 -0.66
N ILE A 41 5.37 -9.67 -1.21
CA ILE A 41 4.77 -8.92 -2.33
C ILE A 41 4.29 -7.54 -1.85
N SER A 42 3.68 -7.45 -0.67
CA SER A 42 3.27 -6.21 -0.02
C SER A 42 4.43 -5.24 0.14
N LEU A 43 5.62 -5.72 0.55
CA LEU A 43 6.80 -4.87 0.65
C LEU A 43 7.15 -4.21 -0.70
N VAL A 44 7.15 -4.98 -1.78
CA VAL A 44 7.44 -4.47 -3.12
C VAL A 44 6.36 -3.48 -3.58
N ALA A 45 5.09 -3.81 -3.35
CA ALA A 45 3.96 -2.94 -3.69
C ALA A 45 4.03 -1.60 -2.95
N ILE A 46 4.29 -1.63 -1.63
CA ILE A 46 4.49 -0.44 -0.79
C ILE A 46 5.66 0.40 -1.32
N ALA A 47 6.79 -0.21 -1.64
CA ALA A 47 7.96 0.51 -2.15
C ALA A 47 7.66 1.21 -3.49
N LEU A 48 6.99 0.52 -4.41
CA LEU A 48 6.55 1.10 -5.68
C LEU A 48 5.56 2.25 -5.46
N ALA A 49 4.52 2.04 -4.64
CA ALA A 49 3.53 3.07 -4.36
C ALA A 49 4.17 4.30 -3.70
N PHE A 50 5.08 4.09 -2.75
CA PHE A 50 5.80 5.17 -2.08
C PHE A 50 6.62 5.99 -3.08
N TYR A 51 7.37 5.32 -3.96
CA TYR A 51 8.16 5.99 -5.00
C TYR A 51 7.28 6.86 -5.91
N PHE A 52 6.17 6.34 -6.44
CA PHE A 52 5.31 7.10 -7.34
C PHE A 52 4.53 8.21 -6.64
N ASN A 53 4.09 7.99 -5.40
CA ASN A 53 3.43 9.03 -4.61
C ASN A 53 4.40 10.16 -4.22
N LEU A 54 5.68 9.84 -3.97
CA LEU A 54 6.74 10.83 -3.77
C LEU A 54 7.04 11.62 -5.05
N GLU A 55 7.14 10.94 -6.21
CA GLU A 55 7.32 11.61 -7.52
C GLU A 55 6.16 12.59 -7.79
N ARG A 56 4.91 12.15 -7.55
CA ARG A 56 3.72 13.00 -7.71
C ARG A 56 3.74 14.20 -6.77
N LYS A 57 4.03 14.00 -5.48
CA LYS A 57 4.14 15.10 -4.51
C LYS A 57 5.18 16.13 -4.93
N ARG A 58 6.37 15.70 -5.34
CA ARG A 58 7.44 16.59 -5.82
C ARG A 58 7.02 17.39 -7.04
N LYS A 59 6.33 16.77 -8.01
CA LYS A 59 5.81 17.47 -9.20
C LYS A 59 4.82 18.57 -8.84
N ASN A 60 3.92 18.29 -7.91
CA ASN A 60 2.94 19.28 -7.45
C ASN A 60 3.62 20.45 -6.72
N GLU A 61 4.64 20.18 -5.90
CA GLU A 61 5.39 21.23 -5.19
C GLU A 61 6.20 22.13 -6.14
N THR A 62 6.74 21.60 -7.24
CA THR A 62 7.50 22.38 -8.22
C THR A 62 6.63 23.17 -9.20
N SER A 63 5.32 22.91 -9.25
CA SER A 63 4.41 23.53 -10.22
C SER A 63 4.05 24.98 -9.87
N GLY A 64 4.50 25.49 -8.72
CA GLY A 64 4.45 26.92 -8.36
C GLY A 64 3.06 27.49 -8.08
N ASP A 65 2.02 26.65 -8.06
CA ASP A 65 0.68 27.03 -7.66
C ASP A 65 0.52 26.77 -6.15
N ASP A 66 0.80 27.80 -5.34
CA ASP A 66 0.66 27.76 -3.87
C ASP A 66 -0.80 27.59 -3.39
N SER A 67 -1.74 27.40 -4.31
CA SER A 67 -3.13 27.14 -3.97
C SER A 67 -3.33 25.70 -3.48
N VAL A 68 -3.93 25.56 -2.30
CA VAL A 68 -4.37 24.26 -1.77
C VAL A 68 -5.54 23.77 -2.65
N ASN A 69 -5.19 23.05 -3.71
CA ASN A 69 -6.15 22.46 -4.63
C ASN A 69 -6.39 20.98 -4.30
N ARG A 70 -7.40 20.37 -4.95
CA ARG A 70 -7.76 18.97 -4.73
C ARG A 70 -6.59 18.01 -5.01
N GLU A 71 -5.81 18.28 -6.05
CA GLU A 71 -4.68 17.44 -6.46
C GLU A 71 -3.53 17.49 -5.45
N TYR A 72 -3.28 18.67 -4.86
CA TYR A 72 -2.34 18.84 -3.76
C TYR A 72 -2.74 17.98 -2.55
N ILE A 73 -4.01 18.05 -2.12
CA ILE A 73 -4.52 17.26 -0.99
C ILE A 73 -4.41 15.76 -1.31
N GLU A 74 -4.89 15.31 -2.47
CA GLU A 74 -4.83 13.90 -2.86
C GLU A 74 -3.39 13.35 -2.88
N SER A 75 -2.44 14.13 -3.42
CA SER A 75 -1.03 13.71 -3.46
C SER A 75 -0.40 13.58 -2.08
N ASN A 76 -0.74 14.50 -1.15
CA ASN A 76 -0.26 14.44 0.23
C ASN A 76 -0.89 13.28 1.00
N VAL A 77 -2.20 13.07 0.86
CA VAL A 77 -2.91 11.95 1.52
C VAL A 77 -2.33 10.61 1.09
N LEU A 78 -2.09 10.42 -0.21
CA LEU A 78 -1.50 9.17 -0.71
C LEU A 78 -0.05 9.02 -0.25
N TYR A 79 0.75 10.08 -0.29
CA TYR A 79 2.14 10.04 0.15
C TYR A 79 2.27 9.70 1.65
N PHE A 80 1.62 10.49 2.51
CA PHE A 80 1.67 10.28 3.96
C PHE A 80 0.96 8.99 4.36
N GLY A 81 -0.16 8.65 3.72
CA GLY A 81 -0.84 7.37 3.92
C GLY A 81 0.07 6.18 3.60
N THR A 82 0.80 6.23 2.49
CA THR A 82 1.76 5.18 2.13
C THR A 82 2.95 5.15 3.08
N MET A 83 3.41 6.30 3.58
CA MET A 83 4.48 6.37 4.58
C MET A 83 4.07 5.73 5.91
N VAL A 84 2.86 6.02 6.39
CA VAL A 84 2.30 5.40 7.60
C VAL A 84 2.14 3.89 7.40
N LEU A 85 1.59 3.47 6.25
CA LEU A 85 1.50 2.05 5.91
C LEU A 85 2.87 1.37 5.93
N ALA A 86 3.89 1.97 5.31
CA ALA A 86 5.24 1.41 5.29
C ALA A 86 5.81 1.25 6.70
N ALA A 87 5.63 2.26 7.56
CA ALA A 87 6.11 2.21 8.95
C ALA A 87 5.40 1.11 9.75
N LEU A 88 4.06 1.03 9.67
CA LEU A 88 3.27 0.00 10.36
C LEU A 88 3.62 -1.40 9.85
N PHE A 89 3.65 -1.59 8.53
CA PHE A 89 3.96 -2.88 7.92
C PHE A 89 5.36 -3.36 8.30
N LEU A 90 6.39 -2.52 8.12
CA LEU A 90 7.77 -2.90 8.43
C LEU A 90 7.98 -3.17 9.91
N PHE A 91 7.43 -2.34 10.79
CA PHE A 91 7.55 -2.54 12.23
C PHE A 91 6.96 -3.89 12.66
N ASN A 92 5.74 -4.19 12.22
CA ASN A 92 5.07 -5.44 12.59
C ASN A 92 5.70 -6.67 11.94
N TRP A 93 6.02 -6.58 10.64
CA TRP A 93 6.59 -7.71 9.93
C TRP A 93 8.01 -8.05 10.38
N LEU A 94 8.84 -7.04 10.68
CA LEU A 94 10.18 -7.28 11.24
C LEU A 94 10.10 -7.86 12.66
N ASN A 95 9.18 -7.39 13.50
CA ASN A 95 8.97 -7.99 14.82
C ASN A 95 8.59 -9.46 14.72
N LEU A 96 7.70 -9.83 13.79
CA LEU A 96 7.37 -11.24 13.51
C LEU A 96 8.58 -12.05 13.06
N LEU A 97 9.43 -11.50 12.19
CA LEU A 97 10.63 -12.19 11.69
C LEU A 97 11.69 -12.40 12.77
N VAL A 98 11.86 -11.43 13.67
CA VAL A 98 12.94 -11.44 14.69
C VAL A 98 12.51 -12.19 15.96
N ASN A 99 11.31 -11.93 16.46
CA ASN A 99 10.86 -12.43 17.76
C ASN A 99 9.97 -13.69 17.64
N GLY A 100 9.43 -13.96 16.44
CA GLY A 100 8.38 -14.97 16.25
C GLY A 100 7.06 -14.56 16.92
N ALA A 101 6.02 -15.38 16.76
CA ALA A 101 4.68 -15.13 17.34
C ALA A 101 4.61 -15.47 18.85
N LYS A 102 5.60 -15.06 19.65
CA LYS A 102 5.83 -15.63 20.99
C LYS A 102 5.13 -14.93 22.16
N ASP A 103 4.39 -13.84 21.95
CA ASP A 103 3.78 -13.08 23.05
C ASP A 103 2.23 -13.14 23.06
N VAL A 104 1.68 -14.05 23.87
CA VAL A 104 0.25 -14.43 24.01
C VAL A 104 -0.61 -13.34 24.72
N GLY A 105 -0.15 -12.10 24.77
CA GLY A 105 -0.91 -10.92 25.22
C GLY A 105 -0.94 -9.79 24.20
N GLU A 106 -0.03 -9.83 23.22
CA GLU A 106 0.06 -8.91 22.08
C GLU A 106 -0.82 -9.38 20.91
N GLU A 107 -1.29 -10.63 20.90
CA GLU A 107 -2.02 -11.25 19.79
C GLU A 107 -3.22 -10.41 19.29
N VAL A 108 -4.05 -9.87 20.20
CA VAL A 108 -5.22 -9.07 19.80
C VAL A 108 -4.81 -7.71 19.21
N MET A 109 -3.80 -7.05 19.78
CA MET A 109 -3.31 -5.78 19.25
C MET A 109 -2.59 -5.99 17.91
N HIS A 110 -1.81 -7.07 17.81
CA HIS A 110 -1.14 -7.51 16.62
C HIS A 110 -2.14 -7.79 15.48
N ASP A 111 -3.21 -8.54 15.75
CA ASP A 111 -4.26 -8.83 14.77
C ASP A 111 -5.00 -7.58 14.30
N VAL A 112 -5.30 -6.63 15.20
CA VAL A 112 -5.93 -5.36 14.82
C VAL A 112 -5.01 -4.53 13.92
N VAL A 113 -3.71 -4.48 14.21
CA VAL A 113 -2.75 -3.74 13.38
C VAL A 113 -2.63 -4.38 11.99
N TRP A 114 -2.61 -5.71 11.89
CA TRP A 114 -2.61 -6.39 10.59
C TRP A 114 -3.89 -6.13 9.79
N VAL A 115 -5.06 -6.09 10.43
CA VAL A 115 -6.31 -5.68 9.77
C VAL A 115 -6.21 -4.25 9.23
N VAL A 116 -5.64 -3.32 9.99
CA VAL A 116 -5.43 -1.94 9.54
C VAL A 116 -4.46 -1.90 8.35
N VAL A 117 -3.36 -2.64 8.41
CA VAL A 117 -2.38 -2.76 7.33
C VAL A 117 -3.03 -3.31 6.06
N ASP A 118 -3.83 -4.37 6.14
CA ASP A 118 -4.50 -4.97 4.99
C ASP A 118 -5.49 -4.00 4.34
N VAL A 119 -6.30 -3.31 5.13
CA VAL A 119 -7.24 -2.30 4.63
C VAL A 119 -6.48 -1.15 3.96
N MET A 120 -5.38 -0.69 4.57
CA MET A 120 -4.52 0.34 3.98
C MET A 120 -3.88 -0.14 2.68
N LEU A 121 -3.41 -1.39 2.59
CA LEU A 121 -2.88 -1.98 1.36
C LEU A 121 -3.94 -1.96 0.26
N ILE A 122 -5.16 -2.42 0.54
CA ILE A 122 -6.26 -2.44 -0.43
C ILE A 122 -6.52 -1.02 -0.96
N VAL A 123 -6.73 -0.06 -0.05
CA VAL A 123 -7.12 1.31 -0.43
C VAL A 123 -5.97 2.04 -1.13
N LEU A 124 -4.78 2.03 -0.57
CA LEU A 124 -3.65 2.82 -1.07
C LEU A 124 -3.07 2.25 -2.36
N MET A 125 -2.98 0.92 -2.51
CA MET A 125 -2.51 0.31 -3.76
C MET A 125 -3.54 0.50 -4.88
N GLY A 126 -4.84 0.36 -4.57
CA GLY A 126 -5.93 0.61 -5.52
C GLY A 126 -5.97 2.06 -5.99
N ALA A 127 -5.87 3.01 -5.06
CA ALA A 127 -5.85 4.44 -5.38
C ALA A 127 -4.60 4.83 -6.18
N THR A 128 -3.41 4.41 -5.73
CA THR A 128 -2.14 4.71 -6.42
C THR A 128 -2.13 4.11 -7.82
N GLY A 129 -2.55 2.85 -7.97
CA GLY A 129 -2.64 2.19 -9.27
C GLY A 129 -3.64 2.86 -10.21
N GLY A 130 -4.81 3.26 -9.68
CA GLY A 130 -5.80 4.03 -10.42
C GLY A 130 -5.28 5.37 -10.93
N HIS A 131 -4.49 6.08 -10.12
CA HIS A 131 -3.85 7.33 -10.54
C HIS A 131 -2.80 7.11 -11.63
N LEU A 132 -1.96 6.09 -11.50
CA LEU A 132 -0.95 5.76 -12.51
C LEU A 132 -1.59 5.43 -13.86
N LEU A 133 -2.71 4.69 -13.87
CA LEU A 133 -3.45 4.39 -15.09
C LEU A 133 -4.10 5.61 -15.73
N LYS A 134 -4.61 6.56 -14.93
CA LYS A 134 -5.20 7.80 -15.44
C LYS A 134 -4.15 8.72 -16.04
N GLY A 135 -3.02 8.91 -15.34
CA GLY A 135 -1.91 9.73 -15.83
C GLY A 135 -1.25 9.18 -17.09
N ALA A 136 -1.25 7.86 -17.29
CA ALA A 136 -0.73 7.23 -18.51
C ALA A 136 -1.68 7.34 -19.74
N ARG A 137 -2.88 7.91 -19.58
CA ARG A 137 -3.88 8.09 -20.67
C ARG A 137 -4.03 9.55 -21.12
N SER A 138 -3.48 10.51 -20.37
CA SER A 138 -3.64 11.94 -20.61
C SER A 138 -2.55 12.55 -21.50
N ASP A 139 -1.61 11.73 -21.97
CA ASP A 139 -0.59 12.03 -22.98
C ASP A 139 -0.83 11.17 -24.23
#